data_AF-A0A6J3MGT1-F1
#
_entry.id   AF-A0A6J3MGT1-F1
#
_cell.length_a   1.000
_cell.length_b   1.000
_cell.length_c   1.000
_cell.angle_alpha   90.00
_cell.angle_beta   90.00
_cell.angle_gamma   90.00
#
_symmetry.space_group_name_H-M   'P 1'
#
loop_
_entity.id
_entity.type
_entity.pdbx_description
1 polymer ?
#
loop_
_entity_poly.entity_id
_entity_poly.type
_entity_poly.pdbx_seq_one_letter_code
_entity_poly.pdbx_strand_id
1 'polypeptide(L)'
;MGRDKSALRRPGFAVDPRYRAATESALVAIQQSENWGLQHLTTGRFVVLIGNLLYGAGAFIADYNVTHVKNPRWPPHARFHNGQTMTLGVCLAAASVYFAFKPTIRVAQIQDNMFSAALIGSLYCFAGLTAILYPGTHWHDPEYANGEAQKYLFSGICLAMCVYYSNMLHVSTFHS
;
A
#
# COMPACT_ATOMS: atom_id res chain seq x y z
N MET A 1 74.55 -20.44 -0.67
CA MET A 1 74.06 -19.33 0.19
C MET A 1 72.64 -18.96 -0.28
N GLY A 2 71.62 -19.68 0.19
CA GLY A 2 70.22 -19.45 -0.19
C GLY A 2 69.53 -18.59 0.86
N ARG A 3 69.05 -17.40 0.50
CA ARG A 3 68.20 -16.59 1.38
C ARG A 3 66.81 -17.19 1.42
N ASP A 4 66.44 -17.69 2.59
CA ASP A 4 65.09 -18.09 2.93
C ASP A 4 64.13 -16.89 2.77
N LYS A 5 63.13 -17.04 1.89
CA LYS A 5 62.09 -16.03 1.62
C LYS A 5 60.85 -16.22 2.52
N SER A 6 60.86 -17.16 3.47
CA SER A 6 59.72 -17.47 4.33
C SER A 6 59.35 -16.36 5.32
N ALA A 7 60.25 -15.39 5.57
CA ALA A 7 60.08 -14.35 6.58
C ALA A 7 59.23 -13.11 6.17
N LEU A 8 58.56 -13.13 5.00
CA LEU A 8 57.75 -12.01 4.50
C LEU A 8 56.24 -12.29 4.46
N ARG A 9 55.72 -13.25 5.26
CA ARG A 9 54.28 -13.27 5.56
C ARG A 9 53.97 -12.17 6.57
N ARG A 10 53.53 -11.02 6.05
CA ARG A 10 52.92 -9.96 6.87
C ARG A 10 51.81 -10.60 7.72
N PRO A 11 51.76 -10.37 9.04
CA PRO A 11 50.66 -10.85 9.87
C PRO A 11 49.35 -10.31 9.28
N GLY A 12 48.40 -11.20 9.03
CA GLY A 12 47.10 -10.84 8.52
C GLY A 12 46.49 -9.78 9.43
N PHE A 13 46.27 -8.58 8.90
CA PHE A 13 45.65 -7.50 9.64
C PHE A 13 44.19 -7.88 9.89
N ALA A 14 43.93 -8.50 11.05
CA ALA A 14 42.58 -8.78 11.50
C ALA A 14 41.92 -7.44 11.81
N VAL A 15 40.99 -7.03 10.95
CA VAL A 15 40.20 -5.82 11.17
C VAL A 15 39.37 -6.01 12.44
N ASP A 16 39.52 -5.11 13.41
CA ASP A 16 38.79 -5.15 14.67
C ASP A 16 37.27 -5.19 14.38
N PRO A 17 36.51 -6.14 14.97
CA PRO A 17 35.07 -6.29 14.77
C PRO A 17 34.27 -5.00 14.99
N ARG A 18 34.74 -4.11 15.87
CA ARG A 18 34.10 -2.81 16.14
C ARG A 18 34.18 -1.88 14.94
N TYR A 19 35.31 -1.86 14.24
CA TYR A 19 35.47 -1.09 13.01
C TYR A 19 34.60 -1.64 11.90
N ARG A 20 34.47 -2.97 11.81
CA ARG A 20 33.59 -3.64 10.84
C ARG A 20 32.11 -3.25 11.05
N ALA A 21 31.62 -3.32 12.29
CA ALA A 21 30.25 -2.94 12.64
C ALA A 21 29.96 -1.45 12.37
N ALA A 22 30.92 -0.57 12.66
CA ALA A 22 30.79 0.86 12.36
C ALA A 22 30.74 1.13 10.85
N THR A 23 31.58 0.44 10.05
CA THR A 23 31.55 0.56 8.59
C THR A 23 30.26 0.01 7.99
N GLU A 24 29.75 -1.12 8.48
CA GLU A 24 28.47 -1.68 8.03
C GLU A 24 27.30 -0.75 8.36
N SER A 25 27.31 -0.13 9.55
CA SER A 25 26.29 0.84 9.97
C SER A 25 26.32 2.11 9.12
N ALA A 26 27.51 2.62 8.79
CA ALA A 26 27.67 3.78 7.93
C ALA A 26 27.23 3.50 6.48
N LEU A 27 27.56 2.32 5.95
CA LEU A 27 27.11 1.89 4.63
C LEU A 27 25.59 1.74 4.57
N VAL A 28 24.96 1.18 5.61
CA VAL A 28 23.50 1.13 5.72
C VAL A 28 22.92 2.54 5.75
N ALA A 29 23.47 3.45 6.55
CA ALA A 29 22.98 4.83 6.63
C ALA A 29 23.10 5.58 5.30
N ILE A 30 24.21 5.39 4.57
CA ILE A 30 24.43 5.98 3.23
C ILE A 30 23.43 5.38 2.24
N GLN A 31 23.32 4.05 2.17
CA GLN A 31 22.36 3.35 1.31
C GLN A 31 20.93 3.79 1.62
N GLN A 32 20.61 3.97 2.90
CA GLN A 32 19.31 4.46 3.33
C GLN A 32 19.11 5.91 2.86
N SER A 33 20.09 6.79 3.01
CA SER A 33 20.06 8.19 2.51
C SER A 33 19.88 8.30 1.00
N GLU A 34 20.50 7.42 0.22
CA GLU A 34 20.31 7.33 -1.23
C GLU A 34 18.92 6.78 -1.59
N ASN A 35 18.45 5.78 -0.84
CA ASN A 35 17.11 5.23 -1.01
C ASN A 35 16.01 6.22 -0.60
N TRP A 36 16.24 7.10 0.38
CA TRP A 36 15.33 8.21 0.65
C TRP A 36 15.16 9.10 -0.59
N GLY A 37 16.20 9.23 -1.42
CA GLY A 37 16.13 9.84 -2.75
C GLY A 37 15.38 9.01 -3.81
N LEU A 38 15.32 7.69 -3.70
CA LEU A 38 14.44 6.86 -4.55
C LEU A 38 12.98 6.82 -4.05
N GLN A 39 12.76 7.25 -2.81
CA GLN A 39 11.46 7.32 -2.16
C GLN A 39 10.71 8.65 -2.39
N HIS A 40 11.07 9.41 -3.42
CA HIS A 40 10.32 10.58 -3.86
C HIS A 40 8.89 10.23 -4.33
N LEU A 41 8.07 11.27 -4.51
CA LEU A 41 6.71 11.14 -5.03
C LEU A 41 6.74 10.68 -6.49
N THR A 42 6.84 9.36 -6.70
CA THR A 42 6.70 8.74 -8.02
C THR A 42 5.24 8.78 -8.47
N THR A 43 4.98 8.64 -9.78
CA THR A 43 3.61 8.55 -10.31
C THR A 43 2.79 7.48 -9.59
N GLY A 44 3.40 6.32 -9.30
CA GLY A 44 2.70 5.25 -8.60
C GLY A 44 2.35 5.61 -7.15
N ARG A 45 3.28 6.18 -6.40
CA ARG A 45 3.02 6.65 -5.03
C ARG A 45 2.00 7.78 -5.00
N PHE A 46 2.02 8.68 -5.99
CA PHE A 46 1.03 9.73 -6.13
C PHE A 46 -0.38 9.16 -6.35
N VAL A 47 -0.54 8.19 -7.25
CA VAL A 47 -1.82 7.52 -7.50
C VAL A 47 -2.30 6.79 -6.25
N VAL A 48 -1.42 6.03 -5.57
CA VAL A 48 -1.77 5.36 -4.31
C VAL A 48 -2.19 6.37 -3.24
N LEU A 49 -1.44 7.46 -3.08
CA LEU A 49 -1.74 8.51 -2.11
C LEU A 49 -3.09 9.15 -2.37
N ILE A 50 -3.30 9.70 -3.58
CA ILE A 50 -4.54 10.39 -3.93
C ILE A 50 -5.72 9.42 -3.93
N GLY A 51 -5.56 8.23 -4.52
CA GLY A 51 -6.61 7.21 -4.54
C GLY A 51 -7.08 6.84 -3.13
N ASN A 52 -6.16 6.54 -2.21
CA ASN A 52 -6.52 6.17 -0.85
C ASN A 52 -7.03 7.34 0.00
N LEU A 53 -6.55 8.57 -0.22
CA LEU A 53 -7.10 9.76 0.44
C LEU A 53 -8.53 10.02 0.00
N LEU A 54 -8.78 10.01 -1.32
CA LEU A 54 -10.13 10.16 -1.88
C LEU A 54 -11.04 9.04 -1.38
N TYR A 55 -10.53 7.82 -1.26
CA TYR A 55 -11.32 6.69 -0.78
C TYR A 55 -11.66 6.80 0.71
N GLY A 56 -10.67 7.03 1.56
CA GLY A 56 -10.86 7.15 3.01
C GLY A 56 -11.80 8.30 3.38
N ALA A 57 -11.68 9.44 2.71
CA ALA A 57 -12.62 10.55 2.87
C ALA A 57 -13.98 10.28 2.20
N GLY A 58 -13.95 9.69 1.01
CA GLY A 58 -15.12 9.38 0.21
C GLY A 58 -16.11 8.46 0.92
N ALA A 59 -15.63 7.49 1.69
CA ALA A 59 -16.48 6.63 2.52
C ALA A 59 -17.35 7.44 3.49
N PHE A 60 -16.79 8.45 4.17
CA PHE A 60 -17.58 9.30 5.07
C PHE A 60 -18.49 10.26 4.32
N ILE A 61 -18.06 10.79 3.18
CA ILE A 61 -18.90 11.68 2.35
C ILE A 61 -20.11 10.91 1.81
N ALA A 62 -19.91 9.69 1.33
CA ALA A 62 -20.94 8.84 0.73
C ALA A 62 -21.88 8.22 1.75
N ASP A 63 -21.38 7.86 2.95
CA ASP A 63 -22.14 7.02 3.88
C ASP A 63 -22.62 7.78 5.14
N TYR A 64 -22.06 8.97 5.44
CA TYR A 64 -22.43 9.73 6.66
C TYR A 64 -23.70 10.60 6.49
N ASN A 65 -24.75 10.05 5.90
CA ASN A 65 -25.97 10.77 5.55
C ASN A 65 -27.24 9.91 5.77
N VAL A 66 -28.41 10.48 5.46
CA VAL A 66 -29.73 9.89 5.69
C VAL A 66 -30.08 8.73 4.76
N THR A 67 -29.32 8.52 3.68
CA THR A 67 -29.52 7.35 2.82
C THR A 67 -28.69 6.14 3.30
N HIS A 68 -27.78 6.34 4.25
CA HIS A 68 -26.84 5.32 4.75
C HIS A 68 -26.85 5.28 6.30
N VAL A 69 -25.74 5.60 6.97
CA VAL A 69 -25.57 5.37 8.42
C VAL A 69 -26.61 6.11 9.29
N LYS A 70 -27.21 7.19 8.78
CA LYS A 70 -28.28 7.94 9.46
C LYS A 70 -29.68 7.59 8.96
N ASN A 71 -29.82 6.57 8.12
CA ASN A 71 -31.12 6.12 7.60
C ASN A 71 -31.99 5.62 8.78
N PRO A 72 -33.15 6.25 9.05
CA PRO A 72 -34.01 5.87 10.16
C PRO A 72 -34.69 4.50 9.97
N ARG A 73 -34.74 3.98 8.73
CA ARG A 73 -35.34 2.68 8.41
C ARG A 73 -34.36 1.52 8.59
N TRP A 74 -33.06 1.79 8.60
CA TRP A 74 -32.06 0.75 8.79
C TRP A 74 -32.11 0.20 10.23
N PRO A 75 -32.18 -1.13 10.40
CA PRO A 75 -31.99 -1.75 11.70
C PRO A 75 -30.68 -1.29 12.34
N PRO A 76 -30.59 -1.23 13.68
CA PRO A 76 -29.36 -0.82 14.37
C PRO A 76 -28.11 -1.56 13.89
N HIS A 77 -28.23 -2.85 13.58
CA HIS A 77 -27.12 -3.68 13.12
C HIS A 77 -26.61 -3.32 11.72
N ALA A 78 -27.49 -2.90 10.80
CA ALA A 78 -27.06 -2.44 9.47
C ALA A 78 -26.23 -1.15 9.57
N ARG A 79 -26.63 -0.23 10.45
CA ARG A 79 -25.86 0.99 10.76
C ARG A 79 -24.51 0.69 11.41
N PHE A 80 -24.46 -0.32 12.30
CA PHE A 80 -23.21 -0.82 12.87
C PHE A 80 -22.25 -1.30 11.77
N HIS A 81 -22.73 -2.16 10.86
CA HIS A 81 -21.90 -2.65 9.76
C HIS A 81 -21.47 -1.52 8.81
N ASN A 82 -22.32 -0.53 8.55
CA ASN A 82 -21.90 0.61 7.74
C ASN A 82 -20.84 1.48 8.44
N GLY A 83 -21.00 1.77 9.73
CA GLY A 83 -19.94 2.45 10.51
C GLY A 83 -18.62 1.65 10.55
N GLN A 84 -18.73 0.32 10.65
CA GLN A 84 -17.59 -0.60 10.55
C GLN A 84 -16.89 -0.47 9.19
N THR A 85 -17.63 -0.46 8.08
CA THR A 85 -17.04 -0.34 6.74
C THR A 85 -16.41 1.04 6.53
N MET A 86 -17.08 2.12 6.94
CA MET A 86 -16.49 3.47 6.89
C MET A 86 -15.13 3.55 7.59
N THR A 87 -15.04 3.00 8.81
CA THR A 87 -13.80 2.97 9.60
C THR A 87 -12.75 2.05 8.95
N LEU A 88 -13.16 0.88 8.48
CA LEU A 88 -12.28 -0.07 7.80
C LEU A 88 -11.66 0.54 6.53
N GLY A 89 -12.43 1.32 5.77
CA GLY A 89 -11.94 2.04 4.59
C GLY A 89 -10.79 2.99 4.94
N VAL A 90 -10.91 3.75 6.04
CA VAL A 90 -9.83 4.62 6.54
C VAL A 90 -8.61 3.81 6.99
N CYS A 91 -8.82 2.71 7.72
CA CYS A 91 -7.71 1.86 8.16
C CYS A 91 -6.95 1.25 6.98
N LEU A 92 -7.65 0.75 5.95
CA LEU A 92 -7.03 0.20 4.75
C LEU A 92 -6.32 1.28 3.93
N ALA A 93 -6.92 2.47 3.80
CA ALA A 93 -6.30 3.61 3.14
C ALA A 93 -5.00 4.04 3.83
N ALA A 94 -5.01 4.16 5.17
CA ALA A 94 -3.84 4.49 5.95
C ALA A 94 -2.75 3.42 5.85
N ALA A 95 -3.11 2.14 5.93
CA ALA A 95 -2.18 1.03 5.76
C ALA A 95 -1.55 1.02 4.35
N SER A 96 -2.36 1.25 3.31
CA SER A 96 -1.89 1.37 1.93
C SER A 96 -0.85 2.48 1.78
N VAL A 97 -1.18 3.68 2.26
CA VAL A 97 -0.25 4.83 2.23
C VAL A 97 1.02 4.53 3.04
N TYR A 98 0.88 3.92 4.22
CA TYR A 98 2.05 3.51 5.02
C TYR A 98 3.01 2.63 4.21
N PHE A 99 2.52 1.58 3.56
CA PHE A 99 3.39 0.72 2.75
C PHE A 99 3.99 1.46 1.55
N ALA A 100 3.24 2.37 0.93
CA ALA A 100 3.75 3.15 -0.21
C ALA A 100 4.95 4.04 0.16
N PHE A 101 5.02 4.53 1.40
CA PHE A 101 6.05 5.47 1.86
C PHE A 101 6.96 4.90 2.96
N LYS A 102 6.80 3.63 3.34
CA LYS A 102 7.63 2.99 4.36
C LYS A 102 9.11 3.00 3.93
N PRO A 103 10.05 3.43 4.78
CA PRO A 103 11.49 3.40 4.48
C PRO A 103 12.00 2.00 4.13
N THR A 104 12.85 1.91 3.11
CA THR A 104 13.41 0.64 2.59
C THR A 104 14.90 0.72 2.37
N ILE A 105 15.61 -0.40 2.56
CA ILE A 105 17.05 -0.50 2.37
C ILE A 105 17.39 -1.20 1.05
N ARG A 106 16.53 -2.09 0.56
CA ARG A 106 16.75 -2.88 -0.67
C ARG A 106 15.70 -2.56 -1.72
N VAL A 107 16.09 -2.53 -2.99
CA VAL A 107 15.17 -2.28 -4.12
C VAL A 107 14.03 -3.30 -4.16
N ALA A 108 14.31 -4.58 -3.91
CA ALA A 108 13.27 -5.61 -3.83
C ALA A 108 12.18 -5.28 -2.79
N GLN A 109 12.55 -4.67 -1.66
CA GLN A 109 11.57 -4.25 -0.64
C GLN A 109 10.67 -3.12 -1.12
N ILE A 110 11.15 -2.27 -2.04
CA ILE A 110 10.32 -1.21 -2.64
C ILE A 110 9.19 -1.86 -3.45
N GLN A 111 9.51 -2.88 -4.25
CA GLN A 111 8.52 -3.60 -5.05
C GLN A 111 7.49 -4.30 -4.16
N ASP A 112 7.94 -5.05 -3.14
CA ASP A 112 7.05 -5.74 -2.19
C ASP A 112 6.14 -4.77 -1.44
N ASN A 113 6.69 -3.63 -0.99
CA ASN A 113 5.94 -2.60 -0.31
C ASN A 113 4.90 -1.96 -1.23
N MET A 114 5.25 -1.65 -2.48
CA MET A 114 4.30 -1.08 -3.42
C MET A 114 3.20 -2.07 -3.81
N PHE A 115 3.54 -3.35 -3.98
CA PHE A 115 2.54 -4.41 -4.19
C PHE A 115 1.59 -4.50 -2.98
N SER A 116 2.13 -4.52 -1.76
CA SER A 116 1.34 -4.56 -0.52
C SER A 116 0.45 -3.33 -0.38
N ALA A 117 1.00 -2.13 -0.62
CA ALA A 117 0.28 -0.87 -0.59
C ALA A 117 -0.92 -0.93 -1.52
N ALA A 118 -0.66 -1.30 -2.78
CA ALA A 118 -1.70 -1.40 -3.76
C ALA A 118 -2.71 -2.47 -3.31
N LEU A 119 -2.31 -3.70 -2.97
CA LEU A 119 -3.21 -4.81 -2.60
C LEU A 119 -4.15 -4.40 -1.48
N ILE A 120 -3.60 -3.88 -0.38
CA ILE A 120 -4.38 -3.43 0.78
C ILE A 120 -5.37 -2.32 0.39
N GLY A 121 -4.94 -1.38 -0.46
CA GLY A 121 -5.78 -0.28 -0.93
C GLY A 121 -6.97 -0.72 -1.81
N SER A 122 -6.90 -1.88 -2.47
CA SER A 122 -8.01 -2.38 -3.30
C SER A 122 -8.99 -3.29 -2.55
N LEU A 123 -8.61 -3.86 -1.41
CA LEU A 123 -9.43 -4.85 -0.70
C LEU A 123 -10.84 -4.33 -0.40
N TYR A 124 -10.97 -3.05 -0.07
CA TYR A 124 -12.28 -2.49 0.23
C TYR A 124 -13.17 -2.40 -1.01
N CYS A 125 -12.66 -1.89 -2.14
CA CYS A 125 -13.44 -1.82 -3.37
C CYS A 125 -13.79 -3.22 -3.88
N PHE A 126 -12.87 -4.17 -3.75
CA PHE A 126 -13.12 -5.57 -4.07
C PHE A 126 -14.25 -6.15 -3.21
N ALA A 127 -14.22 -5.93 -1.89
CA ALA A 127 -15.30 -6.33 -0.99
C ALA A 127 -16.65 -5.66 -1.34
N GLY A 128 -16.62 -4.38 -1.73
CA GLY A 128 -17.82 -3.66 -2.19
C GLY A 128 -18.40 -4.24 -3.49
N LEU A 129 -17.56 -4.62 -4.45
CA LEU A 129 -18.01 -5.26 -5.69
C LEU A 129 -18.61 -6.64 -5.46
N THR A 130 -18.03 -7.42 -4.55
CA THR A 130 -18.53 -8.77 -4.25
C THR A 130 -19.72 -8.77 -3.28
N ALA A 131 -20.00 -7.65 -2.62
CA ALA A 131 -21.14 -7.51 -1.71
C ALA A 131 -22.48 -7.87 -2.38
N ILE A 132 -22.63 -7.57 -3.68
CA ILE A 132 -23.85 -7.89 -4.45
C ILE A 132 -24.11 -9.42 -4.60
N LEU A 133 -23.09 -10.25 -4.37
CA LEU A 133 -23.19 -11.70 -4.48
C LEU A 133 -23.86 -12.33 -3.25
N TYR A 134 -24.03 -11.58 -2.16
CA TYR A 134 -24.67 -12.07 -0.95
C TYR A 134 -26.20 -11.92 -1.03
N PRO A 135 -26.99 -12.91 -0.55
CA PRO A 135 -28.44 -12.87 -0.63
C PRO A 135 -29.05 -11.61 -0.01
N GLY A 136 -30.00 -10.99 -0.71
CA GLY A 136 -30.75 -9.84 -0.22
C GLY A 136 -29.98 -8.50 -0.24
N THR A 137 -28.78 -8.47 -0.82
CA THR A 137 -28.03 -7.23 -1.02
C THR A 137 -28.48 -6.49 -2.28
N HIS A 138 -28.32 -5.17 -2.27
CA HIS A 138 -28.61 -4.30 -3.41
C HIS A 138 -27.65 -3.10 -3.39
N TRP A 139 -27.50 -2.40 -4.52
CA TRP A 139 -26.64 -1.20 -4.59
C TRP A 139 -27.21 -0.01 -3.83
N HIS A 140 -28.51 -0.02 -3.56
CA HIS A 140 -29.24 1.03 -2.86
C HIS A 140 -30.57 0.52 -2.33
N ASP A 141 -31.15 1.23 -1.36
CA ASP A 141 -32.51 0.94 -0.90
C ASP A 141 -33.57 1.33 -1.95
N PRO A 142 -34.72 0.63 -2.02
CA PRO A 142 -35.75 0.85 -3.04
C PRO A 142 -36.30 2.28 -3.12
N GLU A 143 -36.28 3.03 -2.02
CA GLU A 143 -36.75 4.42 -1.97
C GLU A 143 -35.84 5.43 -2.70
N TYR A 144 -34.62 5.05 -3.07
CA TYR A 144 -33.64 5.95 -3.70
C TYR A 144 -33.44 5.59 -5.18
N ALA A 145 -34.09 6.33 -6.08
CA ALA A 145 -34.11 6.03 -7.52
C ALA A 145 -32.76 6.17 -8.25
N ASN A 146 -31.76 6.83 -7.65
CA ASN A 146 -30.48 7.17 -8.31
C ASN A 146 -29.28 6.31 -7.83
N GLY A 147 -29.51 5.24 -7.06
CA GLY A 147 -28.44 4.50 -6.40
C GLY A 147 -27.57 3.63 -7.32
N GLU A 148 -27.96 3.44 -8.58
CA GLU A 148 -27.19 2.63 -9.53
C GLU A 148 -25.83 3.24 -9.89
N ALA A 149 -25.61 4.54 -9.68
CA ALA A 149 -24.32 5.18 -9.95
C ALA A 149 -23.16 4.54 -9.15
N GLN A 150 -23.47 3.97 -7.99
CA GLN A 150 -22.51 3.33 -7.09
C GLN A 150 -21.80 2.15 -7.77
N LYS A 151 -22.50 1.36 -8.59
CA LYS A 151 -21.92 0.21 -9.30
C LYS A 151 -20.80 0.62 -10.27
N TYR A 152 -20.95 1.77 -10.93
CA TYR A 152 -19.95 2.29 -11.87
C TYR A 152 -18.74 2.88 -11.13
N LEU A 153 -18.97 3.56 -10.01
CA LEU A 153 -17.90 4.11 -9.18
C LEU A 153 -17.00 3.00 -8.63
N PHE A 154 -17.57 1.99 -7.98
CA PHE A 154 -16.79 0.86 -7.43
C PHE A 154 -16.04 0.11 -8.52
N SER A 155 -16.69 -0.15 -9.67
CA SER A 155 -16.07 -0.84 -10.80
C SER A 155 -14.93 -0.03 -11.41
N GLY A 156 -15.12 1.27 -11.60
CA GLY A 156 -14.10 2.17 -12.14
C GLY A 156 -12.87 2.29 -11.24
N ILE A 157 -13.07 2.39 -9.92
CA ILE A 157 -11.97 2.44 -8.95
C ILE A 157 -11.21 1.11 -8.93
N CYS A 158 -11.93 -0.03 -8.87
CA CYS A 158 -11.30 -1.34 -8.96
C CYS A 158 -10.49 -1.51 -10.24
N LEU A 159 -11.03 -1.11 -11.40
CA LEU A 159 -10.33 -1.18 -12.68
C LEU A 159 -9.09 -0.28 -12.71
N ALA A 160 -9.18 0.94 -12.21
CA ALA A 160 -8.04 1.84 -12.11
C ALA A 160 -6.92 1.24 -11.24
N MET A 161 -7.29 0.57 -10.14
CA MET A 161 -6.34 -0.16 -9.30
C MET A 161 -5.77 -1.40 -10.03
N CYS A 162 -6.61 -2.18 -10.73
CA CYS A 162 -6.20 -3.31 -11.57
C CYS A 162 -5.13 -2.90 -12.60
N VAL A 163 -5.42 -1.87 -13.39
CA VAL A 163 -4.49 -1.31 -14.40
C VAL A 163 -3.18 -0.84 -13.74
N TYR A 164 -3.27 -0.26 -12.55
CA TYR A 164 -2.09 0.14 -11.80
C TYR A 164 -1.19 -1.05 -11.41
N TYR A 165 -1.76 -2.14 -10.88
CA TYR A 165 -0.97 -3.35 -10.58
C TYR A 165 -0.28 -3.93 -11.82
N SER A 166 -1.00 -3.98 -12.95
CA SER A 166 -0.45 -4.50 -14.20
C SER A 166 0.78 -3.72 -14.65
N ASN A 167 0.76 -2.40 -14.48
CA ASN A 167 1.90 -1.53 -14.81
C ASN A 167 3.09 -1.72 -13.84
N MET A 168 2.86 -1.97 -12.55
CA MET A 168 3.96 -2.25 -11.61
C MET A 168 4.68 -3.57 -11.89
N LEU A 169 3.94 -4.61 -12.29
CA LEU A 169 4.51 -5.89 -12.66
C LEU A 169 5.36 -5.78 -13.95
N HIS A 170 4.94 -4.94 -14.89
CA HIS A 170 5.65 -4.74 -16.16
C HIS A 170 6.98 -3.99 -16.03
N VAL A 171 7.12 -3.06 -15.08
CA VAL A 171 8.41 -2.35 -14.87
C VAL A 171 9.47 -3.27 -14.25
N SER A 172 9.04 -4.36 -13.60
CA SER A 172 9.91 -5.30 -12.90
C SER A 172 10.64 -6.30 -13.82
N THR A 173 10.16 -6.50 -15.06
CA THR A 173 10.73 -7.48 -16.00
C THR A 173 11.76 -6.91 -16.97
N PHE A 174 11.96 -5.59 -17.02
CA PHE A 174 12.89 -4.95 -17.96
C PHE A 174 14.28 -4.62 -17.37
N HIS A 175 14.53 -4.94 -16.10
CA HIS A 175 15.82 -4.66 -15.44
C HIS A 175 16.51 -5.93 -14.87
N SER A 176 16.14 -7.11 -15.36
CA SER A 176 16.80 -8.39 -15.03
C SER A 176 17.69 -8.87 -16.16
#